data_AF-A0A4Y7RJN5-F1
#
_entry.id   AF-A0A4Y7RJN5-F1
#
_cell.length_a   1.000
_cell.length_b   1.000
_cell.length_c   1.000
_cell.angle_alpha   90.00
_cell.angle_beta   90.00
_cell.angle_gamma   90.00
#
_symmetry.space_group_name_H-M   'P 1'
#
loop_
_entity.id
_entity.type
_entity.pdbx_description
1 polymer ?
#
loop_
_entity_poly.entity_id
_entity_poly.type
_entity_poly.pdbx_seq_one_letter_code
_entity_poly.pdbx_strand_id
1 'polypeptide(L)'
;MQFYCETCGKEVLPEEGTVSWIDEGSILRDFSITHKNDQHHNCDPKYVGYIHLNFVTGISGFMKFNEVMYDYWAKGFTLQNAGRLKKVLNQIGLYIWEKQNKKQ
;
A
#
# COMPACT_ATOMS: atom_id res chain seq x y z
N MET A 1 -14.18 -0.10 6.81
CA MET A 1 -13.13 0.58 6.07
C MET A 1 -13.15 0.10 4.63
N GLN A 2 -13.24 1.04 3.70
CA GLN A 2 -13.14 0.80 2.26
C GLN A 2 -11.82 1.41 1.77
N PHE A 3 -11.18 0.79 0.79
CA PHE A 3 -10.04 1.38 0.11
C PHE A 3 -10.53 2.17 -1.10
N TYR A 4 -9.87 3.27 -1.41
CA TYR A 4 -10.15 4.07 -2.60
C TYR A 4 -8.88 4.24 -3.42
N CYS A 5 -9.01 4.09 -4.72
CA CYS A 5 -7.94 4.28 -5.68
C CYS A 5 -7.54 5.75 -5.70
N GLU A 6 -6.27 6.04 -5.41
CA GLU A 6 -5.77 7.42 -5.42
C GLU A 6 -5.75 8.04 -6.82
N THR A 7 -5.83 7.22 -7.88
CA THR A 7 -5.83 7.68 -9.27
C THR A 7 -7.23 7.98 -9.80
N CYS A 8 -8.20 7.08 -9.60
CA CYS A 8 -9.56 7.21 -10.17
C CYS A 8 -10.65 7.54 -9.14
N GLY A 9 -10.34 7.54 -7.84
CA GLY A 9 -11.28 7.85 -6.77
C GLY A 9 -12.32 6.76 -6.47
N LYS A 10 -12.34 5.66 -7.23
CA LYS A 10 -13.29 4.55 -7.04
C LYS A 10 -12.83 3.60 -5.94
N GLU A 11 -13.78 2.84 -5.38
CA GLU A 11 -13.50 1.79 -4.39
C GLU A 11 -12.56 0.72 -4.97
N VAL A 12 -11.65 0.21 -4.13
CA VAL A 12 -10.68 -0.84 -4.47
C VAL A 12 -10.91 -2.02 -3.55
N LEU A 13 -11.27 -3.18 -4.11
CA LEU A 13 -11.30 -4.41 -3.34
C LEU A 13 -9.86 -4.92 -3.09
N PRO A 14 -9.58 -5.63 -1.98
CA PRO A 14 -8.25 -6.15 -1.70
C PRO A 14 -7.64 -6.97 -2.85
N GLU A 15 -8.45 -7.78 -3.52
CA GLU A 15 -8.10 -8.60 -4.68
C GLU A 15 -7.80 -7.80 -5.95
N GLU A 16 -8.33 -6.58 -6.04
CA GLU A 16 -8.18 -5.67 -7.18
C GLU A 16 -7.10 -4.60 -6.94
N GLY A 17 -6.58 -4.49 -5.72
CA GLY A 17 -5.70 -3.40 -5.32
C GLY A 17 -4.21 -3.73 -5.30
N THR A 18 -3.41 -2.66 -5.36
CA THR A 18 -1.98 -2.67 -5.01
C THR A 18 -1.66 -1.55 -4.03
N VAL A 19 -0.61 -1.74 -3.24
CA VAL A 19 0.14 -0.67 -2.59
C VAL A 19 1.42 -0.48 -3.38
N SER A 20 1.68 0.74 -3.85
CA SER A 20 2.82 1.06 -4.71
C SER A 20 3.57 2.29 -4.23
N TRP A 21 4.86 2.37 -4.55
CA TRP A 21 5.74 3.50 -4.22
C TRP A 21 6.85 3.68 -5.25
N ILE A 22 7.41 4.90 -5.30
CA ILE A 22 8.66 5.17 -6.03
C ILE A 22 9.82 4.80 -5.13
N ASP A 23 10.73 4.01 -5.68
CA ASP A 23 12.06 3.73 -5.15
C ASP A 23 13.05 4.27 -6.21
N GLU A 24 13.66 5.43 -5.94
CA GLU A 24 14.62 6.07 -6.84
C GLU A 24 15.71 6.78 -6.04
N GLY A 25 16.99 6.48 -6.33
CA GLY A 25 18.12 7.24 -5.80
C GLY A 25 18.22 7.26 -4.28
N SER A 26 17.87 6.16 -3.60
CA SER A 26 17.76 6.08 -2.13
C SER A 26 16.63 6.91 -1.51
N ILE A 27 15.62 7.27 -2.30
CA ILE A 27 14.43 7.96 -1.84
C ILE A 27 13.22 7.04 -2.03
N LEU A 28 12.44 6.89 -0.96
CA LEU A 28 11.10 6.31 -1.03
C LEU A 28 10.07 7.43 -1.04
N ARG A 29 9.15 7.44 -2.01
CA ARG A 29 8.09 8.46 -2.09
C ARG A 29 6.82 7.93 -2.75
N ASP A 30 5.78 8.76 -2.68
CA ASP A 30 4.52 8.59 -3.42
C ASP A 30 3.79 7.26 -3.18
N PHE A 31 3.83 6.79 -1.94
CA PHE A 31 3.01 5.67 -1.47
C PHE A 31 1.52 5.92 -1.79
N SER A 32 0.87 4.94 -2.41
CA SER A 32 -0.53 5.03 -2.80
C SER A 32 -1.18 3.65 -2.85
N ILE A 33 -2.52 3.64 -2.76
CA ILE A 33 -3.35 2.47 -3.06
C ILE A 33 -4.05 2.72 -4.39
N THR A 34 -3.88 1.81 -5.34
CA THR A 34 -4.46 1.92 -6.69
C THR A 34 -5.06 0.58 -7.11
N HIS A 35 -5.95 0.60 -8.12
CA HIS A 35 -6.33 -0.63 -8.82
C HIS A 35 -5.10 -1.21 -9.54
N LYS A 36 -5.00 -2.54 -9.56
CA LYS A 36 -4.07 -3.28 -10.43
C LYS A 36 -4.32 -2.87 -11.88
N ASN A 37 -3.27 -2.82 -12.69
CA ASN A 37 -3.44 -2.66 -14.12
C ASN A 37 -4.13 -3.89 -14.73
N ASP A 38 -5.30 -3.68 -15.30
CA ASP A 38 -6.10 -4.69 -16.00
C ASP A 38 -6.79 -4.06 -17.23
N GLN A 39 -7.66 -4.81 -17.90
CA GLN A 39 -8.36 -4.35 -19.10
C GLN A 39 -9.28 -3.13 -18.86
N HIS A 40 -9.65 -2.85 -17.61
CA HIS A 40 -10.59 -1.79 -17.20
C HIS A 40 -9.91 -0.66 -16.42
N HIS A 41 -8.71 -0.89 -15.89
CA HIS A 41 -7.98 0.04 -15.05
C HIS A 41 -6.55 0.21 -15.57
N ASN A 42 -6.22 1.44 -15.99
CA ASN A 42 -4.85 1.89 -16.20
C ASN A 42 -4.48 2.90 -15.10
N CYS A 43 -4.68 2.47 -13.85
CA CYS A 43 -4.54 3.33 -12.68
C CYS A 43 -3.15 3.22 -12.04
N ASP A 44 -2.29 2.33 -12.53
CA ASP A 44 -0.95 2.08 -12.02
C ASP A 44 0.05 3.06 -12.66
N PRO A 45 0.66 3.95 -11.88
CA PRO A 45 1.75 4.81 -12.33
C PRO A 45 3.04 4.01 -12.53
N LYS A 46 4.02 4.60 -13.22
CA LYS A 46 5.38 4.07 -13.36
C LYS A 46 6.09 4.00 -11.99
N TYR A 47 5.73 3.03 -11.16
CA TYR A 47 6.33 2.78 -9.85
C TYR A 47 7.32 1.62 -9.91
N VAL A 48 8.32 1.68 -9.04
CA VAL A 48 9.44 0.71 -9.02
C VAL A 48 9.18 -0.38 -7.97
N GLY A 49 8.42 -0.07 -6.90
CA GLY A 49 8.01 -1.02 -5.87
C GLY A 49 6.50 -1.14 -5.77
N TYR A 50 5.99 -2.38 -5.67
CA TYR A 50 4.59 -2.65 -5.40
C TYR A 50 4.38 -3.95 -4.61
N ILE A 51 3.24 -4.05 -3.94
CA ILE A 51 2.73 -5.27 -3.33
C ILE A 51 1.21 -5.34 -3.52
N HIS A 52 0.66 -6.53 -3.74
CA HIS A 52 -0.78 -6.69 -3.86
C HIS A 52 -1.50 -6.41 -2.52
N LEU A 53 -2.62 -5.67 -2.61
CA LEU A 53 -3.37 -5.22 -1.44
C LEU A 53 -3.93 -6.39 -0.62
N ASN A 54 -4.36 -7.47 -1.27
CA ASN A 54 -4.82 -8.70 -0.61
C ASN A 54 -3.77 -9.35 0.30
N PHE A 55 -2.47 -9.19 0.02
CA PHE A 55 -1.40 -9.70 0.87
C PHE A 55 -1.22 -8.84 2.11
N VAL A 56 -1.09 -7.52 1.93
CA VAL A 56 -0.85 -6.60 3.06
C VAL A 56 -2.08 -6.41 3.94
N THR A 57 -3.27 -6.79 3.48
CA THR A 57 -4.49 -6.84 4.30
C THR A 57 -4.65 -8.14 5.12
N GLY A 58 -3.68 -9.05 5.04
CA GLY A 58 -3.47 -10.11 6.03
C GLY A 58 -2.42 -9.69 7.06
N ILE A 59 -2.59 -10.11 8.33
CA ILE A 59 -1.68 -9.73 9.42
C ILE A 59 -0.22 -10.06 9.10
N SER A 60 0.06 -11.27 8.60
CA SER A 60 1.42 -11.69 8.26
C SER A 60 2.01 -10.87 7.11
N GLY A 61 1.21 -10.55 6.08
CA GLY A 61 1.66 -9.71 4.97
C GLY A 61 1.88 -8.26 5.39
N PHE A 62 1.06 -7.73 6.30
CA PHE A 62 1.26 -6.41 6.89
C PHE A 62 2.57 -6.33 7.69
N MET A 63 2.86 -7.34 8.52
CA MET A 63 4.13 -7.42 9.24
C MET A 63 5.31 -7.47 8.28
N LYS A 64 5.22 -8.30 7.23
CA LYS A 64 6.29 -8.41 6.23
C LYS A 64 6.50 -7.10 5.47
N PHE A 65 5.44 -6.36 5.17
CA PHE A 65 5.56 -5.04 4.56
C PHE A 65 6.28 -4.03 5.47
N ASN A 66 5.99 -4.03 6.77
CA ASN A 66 6.71 -3.19 7.74
C ASN A 66 8.20 -3.57 7.83
N GLU A 67 8.55 -4.86 7.78
CA GLU A 67 9.94 -5.31 7.70
C GLU A 67 10.64 -4.75 6.45
N VAL A 68 9.99 -4.77 5.29
CA VAL A 68 10.56 -4.20 4.05
C VAL A 68 10.80 -2.69 4.22
N MET A 69 9.86 -1.95 4.82
CA MET A 69 10.04 -0.53 5.10
C MET A 69 11.20 -0.28 6.08
N TYR A 70 11.35 -1.14 7.10
CA TYR A 70 12.47 -1.09 8.03
C TYR A 70 13.82 -1.35 7.33
N ASP A 71 13.88 -2.34 6.42
CA ASP A 71 15.09 -2.66 5.67
C ASP A 71 15.55 -1.48 4.79
N TYR A 72 14.61 -0.78 4.16
CA TYR A 72 14.91 0.45 3.43
C TYR A 72 15.49 1.53 4.34
N TRP A 73 14.86 1.75 5.49
CA TRP A 73 15.36 2.71 6.47
C TRP A 73 16.77 2.34 6.97
N ALA A 74 17.01 1.07 7.29
CA ALA A 74 18.32 0.57 7.73
C ALA A 74 19.41 0.73 6.65
N LYS A 75 19.03 0.71 5.36
CA LYS A 75 19.92 0.99 4.22
C LYS A 75 20.18 2.47 3.97
N GLY A 76 19.62 3.37 4.79
CA GLY A 76 19.79 4.81 4.66
C GLY A 76 18.84 5.47 3.66
N PHE A 77 17.75 4.80 3.27
CA PHE A 77 16.77 5.43 2.40
C PHE A 77 16.04 6.57 3.11
N THR A 78 15.82 7.66 2.38
CA THR A 78 15.04 8.79 2.86
C THR A 78 13.58 8.62 2.47
N LEU A 79 12.69 8.68 3.47
CA LEU A 79 11.26 8.72 3.23
C LEU A 79 10.81 10.15 2.94
N GLN A 80 10.47 10.42 1.68
CA GLN A 80 9.83 11.67 1.27
C GLN A 80 8.31 11.51 1.34
N ASN A 81 7.61 12.58 1.73
CA ASN A 81 6.14 12.58 1.87
C ASN A 81 5.64 11.50 2.85
N ALA A 82 6.25 11.39 4.03
CA ALA A 82 5.90 10.40 5.07
C ALA A 82 4.40 10.34 5.43
N GLY A 83 3.66 11.44 5.23
CA GLY A 83 2.20 11.47 5.37
C GLY A 83 1.47 10.47 4.47
N ARG A 84 1.97 10.20 3.26
CA ARG A 84 1.38 9.21 2.34
C ARG A 84 1.59 7.78 2.85
N LEU A 85 2.79 7.42 3.28
CA LEU A 85 3.04 6.12 3.90
C LEU A 85 2.16 5.92 5.14
N LYS A 86 2.09 6.93 6.03
CA LYS A 86 1.23 6.89 7.22
C LYS A 86 -0.24 6.67 6.86
N LYS A 87 -0.75 7.34 5.82
CA LYS A 87 -2.12 7.17 5.33
C LYS A 87 -2.38 5.72 4.89
N VAL A 88 -1.51 5.16 4.05
CA VAL A 88 -1.63 3.78 3.55
C VAL A 88 -1.57 2.78 4.70
N LEU A 89 -0.60 2.90 5.62
CA LEU A 89 -0.47 2.03 6.79
C LEU A 89 -1.73 2.09 7.68
N ASN A 90 -2.27 3.28 7.91
CA ASN A 90 -3.50 3.45 8.68
C ASN A 90 -4.71 2.79 8.01
N GLN A 91 -4.87 2.95 6.68
CA GLN A 91 -5.97 2.34 5.95
C GLN A 91 -5.91 0.81 6.04
N ILE A 92 -4.72 0.23 5.84
CA ILE A 92 -4.51 -1.22 5.94
C ILE A 92 -4.73 -1.70 7.37
N GLY A 93 -4.17 -1.00 8.36
CA GLY A 93 -4.32 -1.33 9.78
C GLY A 93 -5.79 -1.31 10.23
N LEU A 94 -6.55 -0.30 9.83
CA LEU A 94 -7.99 -0.20 10.13
C LEU A 94 -8.78 -1.32 9.45
N TYR A 95 -8.47 -1.64 8.19
CA TYR A 95 -9.10 -2.77 7.50
C TYR A 95 -8.83 -4.10 8.22
N ILE A 96 -7.58 -4.37 8.61
CA ILE A 96 -7.20 -5.58 9.35
C ILE A 96 -7.95 -5.63 10.69
N TRP A 97 -7.95 -4.52 11.44
CA TRP A 97 -8.63 -4.44 12.72
C TRP A 97 -10.13 -4.74 12.59
N GLU A 98 -10.82 -4.12 11.63
CA GLU A 98 -12.25 -4.42 11.39
C GLU A 98 -12.48 -5.87 10.98
N LYS A 99 -11.63 -6.42 10.11
CA LYS A 99 -11.75 -7.82 9.64
C LYS A 99 -11.60 -8.83 10.79
N GLN A 100 -10.79 -8.52 11.80
CA GLN A 100 -10.65 -9.37 13.00
C GLN A 100 -11.85 -9.22 13.94
N ASN A 101 -12.31 -7.98 14.17
CA ASN A 101 -13.41 -7.72 15.12
C ASN A 101 -14.80 -8.08 14.55
N LYS A 102 -14.99 -8.13 13.23
CA LYS A 102 -16.24 -8.62 12.60
C LYS A 102 -16.36 -10.15 12.54
N LYS A 103 -15.28 -10.87 12.87
CA LYS A 103 -15.27 -12.34 12.92
C LYS A 103 -15.56 -12.89 14.32
N GLN A 104 -15.75 -12.01 15.31
CA GLN A 104 -16.32 -12.32 16.62
C GLN A 104 -17.82 -12.08 16.60
#